data_AF-A0AAP2ZBA0-F1
#
_entry.id   AF-A0AAP2ZBA0-F1
#
_cell.length_a   1.000
_cell.length_b   1.000
_cell.length_c   1.000
_cell.angle_alpha   90.00
_cell.angle_beta   90.00
_cell.angle_gamma   90.00
#
_symmetry.space_group_name_H-M   'P 1'
#
loop_
_entity.id
_entity.type
_entity.pdbx_description
1 polymer ?
#
loop_
_entity_poly.entity_id
_entity_poly.type
_entity_poly.pdbx_seq_one_letter_code
_entity_poly.pdbx_strand_id
1 'polypeptide(L)' 'MNIPTDRLLLMIIVATGFAVLAGGWAAALVRAEASGTEALLLRVAIGAVFFVILLGFWHLYSRIDEESA' A
#
# COMPACT_ATOMS: atom_id res chain seq x y z
N MET A 1 15.90 -21.38 1.32
CA MET A 1 15.02 -20.20 1.30
C MET A 1 15.60 -19.21 0.30
N ASN A 2 15.38 -19.45 -0.99
CA ASN A 2 15.81 -18.57 -2.08
C ASN A 2 14.58 -17.83 -2.59
N ILE A 3 14.05 -16.88 -1.80
CA ILE A 3 13.15 -15.90 -2.39
C ILE A 3 14.07 -15.09 -3.33
N PRO A 4 13.82 -15.05 -4.65
CA PRO A 4 14.68 -14.33 -5.56
C PRO A 4 14.71 -12.88 -5.10
N THR A 5 15.88 -12.42 -4.63
CA THR A 5 16.08 -11.09 -4.03
C THR A 5 15.45 -9.99 -4.88
N ASP A 6 15.48 -10.16 -6.21
CA ASP A 6 14.86 -9.28 -7.20
C ASP A 6 13.36 -9.07 -7.02
N ARG A 7 12.60 -10.12 -6.64
CA ARG A 7 11.14 -10.02 -6.43
C ARG A 7 10.81 -9.22 -5.18
N LEU A 8 11.58 -9.42 -4.11
CA LEU A 8 11.41 -8.68 -2.86
C LEU A 8 11.76 -7.19 -3.06
N LEU A 9 12.82 -6.92 -3.84
CA LEU A 9 13.25 -5.58 -4.21
C LEU A 9 12.21 -4.85 -5.09
N LEU A 10 11.67 -5.52 -6.11
CA LEU A 10 10.57 -4.99 -6.94
C LEU A 10 9.33 -4.69 -6.12
N MET A 11 8.96 -5.58 -5.21
CA MET A 11 7.80 -5.38 -4.34
C MET A 11 8.00 -4.18 -3.40
N ILE A 12 9.21 -4.00 -2.85
CA ILE A 12 9.55 -2.81 -2.06
C ILE A 12 9.45 -1.54 -2.92
N ILE A 13 9.97 -1.54 -4.15
CA ILE A 13 9.92 -0.37 -5.05
C ILE A 13 8.47 -0.01 -5.37
N VAL A 14 7.65 -0.98 -5.76
CA VAL A 14 6.23 -0.77 -6.08
C VAL A 14 5.46 -0.30 -4.85
N ALA A 15 5.65 -0.95 -3.70
CA ALA A 15 5.03 -0.56 -2.44
C ALA A 15 5.40 0.88 -2.05
N THR A 16 6.68 1.24 -2.15
CA THR A 16 7.17 2.58 -1.79
C THR A 16 6.65 3.64 -2.75
N GLY A 17 6.66 3.38 -4.06
CA GLY A 17 6.10 4.28 -5.05
C GLY A 17 4.60 4.51 -4.84
N PHE A 18 3.85 3.44 -4.55
CA PHE A 18 2.44 3.53 -4.25
C PHE A 18 2.18 4.27 -2.92
N ALA A 19 3.01 4.06 -1.91
CA ALA A 19 2.94 4.77 -0.62
C ALA A 19 3.12 6.27 -0.78
N VAL A 20 4.08 6.70 -1.60
CA VAL A 20 4.35 8.13 -1.84
C VAL A 20 3.22 8.76 -2.64
N LEU A 21 2.76 8.12 -3.71
CA LEU A 21 1.70 8.64 -4.57
C LEU A 21 0.34 8.67 -3.84
N ALA A 22 -0.07 7.55 -3.26
CA ALA A 22 -1.34 7.44 -2.55
C ALA A 22 -1.30 8.21 -1.23
N GLY A 23 -0.20 8.13 -0.47
CA GLY A 23 -0.04 8.84 0.80
C GLY A 23 0.00 10.35 0.62
N GLY A 24 0.73 10.85 -0.38
CA GLY A 24 0.80 12.28 -0.69
C GLY A 24 -0.54 12.84 -1.16
N TRP A 25 -1.22 12.13 -2.07
CA TRP A 25 -2.54 12.52 -2.58
C TRP A 25 -3.62 12.46 -1.49
N ALA A 26 -3.67 11.38 -0.72
CA ALA A 26 -4.68 11.18 0.31
C ALA A 26 -4.47 12.12 1.51
N ALA A 27 -3.23 12.42 1.90
CA ALA A 27 -2.95 13.43 2.93
C ALA A 27 -3.38 14.84 2.51
N ALA A 28 -3.21 15.19 1.23
CA ALA A 28 -3.70 16.45 0.69
C ALA A 28 -5.23 16.51 0.65
N LEU A 29 -5.89 15.41 0.27
CA LEU A 29 -7.36 15.30 0.22
C LEU A 29 -8.00 15.47 1.60
N VAL A 30 -7.48 14.77 2.62
CA VAL A 30 -7.93 14.89 4.02
C VAL A 30 -7.87 16.33 4.49
N ARG A 31 -6.76 17.02 4.16
CA ARG A 31 -6.51 18.39 4.61
C ARG A 31 -7.40 19.42 3.90
N ALA A 32 -7.91 19.08 2.71
CA ALA A 32 -8.78 19.92 1.91
C ALA A 32 -10.28 19.76 2.29
N GLU A 33 -10.72 18.55 2.64
CA GLU A 33 -12.15 18.27 2.86
C GLU A 33 -12.61 18.32 4.32
N ALA A 34 -11.75 18.04 5.31
CA ALA A 34 -12.21 17.85 6.69
C ALA A 34 -11.41 18.65 7.72
N SER A 35 -12.13 19.27 8.67
CA SER A 35 -11.53 19.91 9.85
C SER A 35 -12.09 19.27 11.13
N GLY A 36 -11.23 18.90 12.09
CA GLY A 36 -11.63 18.26 13.34
C GLY A 36 -11.54 16.72 13.35
N THR A 37 -12.44 16.06 14.07
CA THR A 37 -12.44 14.60 14.33
C THR A 37 -12.68 13.75 13.08
N GLU A 38 -13.41 14.28 12.10
CA GLU A 38 -13.66 13.63 10.81
C GLU A 38 -12.36 13.42 10.02
N ALA A 39 -11.42 14.36 10.11
CA ALA A 39 -10.11 14.23 9.47
C ALA A 39 -9.27 13.09 10.08
N LEU A 40 -9.46 12.80 11.37
CA LEU A 40 -8.80 11.67 12.03
C LEU A 40 -9.37 10.34 11.51
N LEU A 41 -10.70 10.23 11.43
CA LEU A 41 -11.37 9.05 10.90
C LEU A 41 -10.94 8.79 9.44
N LEU A 42 -10.90 9.84 8.62
CA LEU A 42 -10.50 9.75 7.21
C LEU A 42 -9.06 9.26 7.07
N ARG A 43 -8.12 9.76 7.89
CA ARG A 43 -6.72 9.29 7.90
C ARG A 43 -6.60 7.82 8.26
N VAL A 44 -7.34 7.38 9.28
CA VAL A 44 -7.33 5.98 9.70
C VAL A 44 -7.91 5.09 8.61
N ALA A 45 -9.02 5.50 7.98
CA ALA A 45 -9.62 4.77 6.86
C ALA A 45 -8.68 4.66 5.66
N ILE A 46 -8.03 5.76 5.27
CA ILE A 46 -7.01 5.78 4.20
C ILE A 46 -5.85 4.84 4.53
N GLY A 47 -5.35 4.88 5.78
CA GLY A 47 -4.30 3.97 6.24
C GLY A 47 -4.73 2.51 6.16
N ALA A 48 -5.95 2.19 6.58
CA ALA A 48 -6.50 0.84 6.50
C ALA A 48 -6.60 0.35 5.05
N VAL A 49 -7.11 1.18 4.13
CA VAL A 49 -7.19 0.86 2.69
C VAL A 49 -5.79 0.63 2.11
N PHE A 50 -4.81 1.46 2.48
CA PHE A 50 -3.43 1.28 2.04
C PHE A 50 -2.85 -0.07 2.47
N PHE A 51 -3.09 -0.50 3.72
CA PHE A 51 -2.67 -1.82 4.20
C PHE A 51 -3.38 -2.97 3.48
N VAL A 52 -4.67 -2.83 3.19
CA VAL A 52 -5.43 -3.84 2.42
C VAL A 52 -4.84 -4.01 1.02
N ILE A 53 -4.48 -2.91 0.36
CA ILE A 53 -3.84 -2.94 -0.97
C ILE A 53 -2.48 -3.65 -0.89
N LEU A 54 -1.65 -3.33 0.09
CA LEU A 54 -0.36 -4.01 0.31
C LEU A 54 -0.52 -5.52 0.52
N LEU A 55 -1.46 -5.93 1.37
CA LEU A 55 -1.75 -7.34 1.61
C LEU A 55 -2.29 -8.03 0.35
N GLY A 56 -3.11 -7.35 -0.44
CA GLY A 56 -3.59 -7.85 -1.73
C GLY A 56 -2.45 -8.08 -2.72
N PHE A 57 -1.53 -7.13 -2.85
CA PHE A 57 -0.34 -7.28 -3.69
C PHE A 57 0.56 -8.41 -3.21
N TRP A 58 0.80 -8.50 -1.89
CA TRP A 58 1.55 -9.60 -1.29
C TRP A 58 0.92 -10.94 -1.67
N HIS A 59 -0.39 -11.10 -1.43
CA HIS A 59 -1.11 -12.33 -1.73
C HIS A 59 -1.07 -12.70 -3.22
N LEU A 60 -1.28 -11.72 -4.11
CA LEU A 60 -1.21 -11.94 -5.56
C LEU A 60 0.19 -12.41 -5.99
N TYR A 61 1.24 -11.76 -5.50
CA TYR A 61 2.63 -12.14 -5.79
C TYR A 61 3.03 -13.47 -5.17
N SER A 62 2.48 -13.84 -4.01
CA SER A 62 2.69 -15.17 -3.42
C SER A 62 2.09 -16.27 -4.29
N ARG A 63 0.89 -16.04 -4.85
CA ARG A 63 0.21 -17.03 -5.71
C ARG A 63 0.90 -17.24 -7.06
N ILE A 64 1.36 -16.16 -7.70
CA ILE A 64 2.08 -16.26 -8.98
C ILE A 64 3.38 -17.07 -8.82
N ASP A 65 4.03 -16.96 -7.67
CA ASP A 65 5.26 -17.71 -7.35
C ASP A 65 5.00 -19.19 -7.10
N GLU A 66 3.90 -19.54 -6.43
CA GLU A 66 3.47 -20.94 -6.27
C GLU A 66 3.09 -21.59 -7.61
N GLU A 67 2.50 -20.83 -8.54
CA GLU A 67 2.06 -21.32 -9.84
C GLU A 67 3.20 -21.44 -10.87
N SER A 68 4.34 -20.79 -10.62
CA SER A 68 5.52 -20.82 -11.49
C SER A 68 6.55 -21.89 -11.11
N ALA A 69 6.32 -22.66 -10.04
CA ALA A 69 7.17 -23.74 -9.54
C ALA A 69 6.64 -25.12 -9.97
#